data_AF-A0A349YKR7-F1
#
_entry.id   AF-A0A349YKR7-F1
#
_cell.length_a   1.000
_cell.length_b   1.000
_cell.length_c   1.000
_cell.angle_alpha   90.00
_cell.angle_beta   90.00
_cell.angle_gamma   90.00
#
_symmetry.space_group_name_H-M   'P 1'
#
loop_
_entity.id
_entity.type
_entity.pdbx_description
1 polymer ?
#
loop_
_entity_poly.entity_id
_entity_poly.type
_entity_poly.pdbx_seq_one_letter_code
_entity_poly.pdbx_strand_id
1 'polypeptide(L)'
;MANEETLTTLKTEVDGNTQDIADIMTDYAKTAGGNTIAANSVAIANADGKLTSVTGTAGQVIGFSATGVPEAQTPAGGTKPYNKSADVTLPVASTSPTTVTVPGMPANAAPFMILPRFSEWTNQPRSWHRLLVVTNDTAGQIVLHHTSPIEVTVPFTVYWTE
;
A
#
# COMPACT_ATOMS: atom_id res chain seq x y z
N MET A 1 13.76 36.62 61.09
CA MET A 1 14.14 35.22 60.87
C MET A 1 13.03 34.42 60.18
N ALA A 2 11.76 34.43 60.65
CA ALA A 2 10.66 33.73 59.96
C ALA A 2 10.42 34.15 58.49
N ASN A 3 10.53 35.44 58.18
CA ASN A 3 10.33 35.94 56.80
C ASN A 3 11.46 35.52 55.84
N GLU A 4 12.67 35.28 56.36
CA GLU A 4 13.86 34.96 55.57
C GLU A 4 13.90 33.47 55.22
N GLU A 5 13.49 32.64 56.17
CA GLU A 5 13.25 31.20 55.97
C GLU A 5 12.11 30.96 54.96
N THR A 6 11.00 31.71 55.10
CA THR A 6 9.86 31.64 54.16
C THR A 6 10.28 32.07 52.74
N LEU A 7 11.09 33.13 52.62
CA LEU A 7 11.61 33.60 51.34
C LEU A 7 12.52 32.57 50.67
N THR A 8 13.34 31.87 51.45
CA THR A 8 14.26 30.83 50.95
C THR A 8 13.49 29.62 50.42
N THR A 9 12.46 29.18 51.15
CA THR A 9 11.56 28.11 50.72
C THR A 9 10.86 28.46 49.42
N LEU A 10 10.29 29.67 49.34
CA LEU A 10 9.57 30.13 48.15
C LEU A 10 10.48 30.20 46.92
N LYS A 11 11.73 30.65 47.10
CA LYS A 11 12.71 30.69 46.02
C LYS A 11 13.04 29.29 45.48
N THR A 12 13.22 28.33 46.39
CA THR A 12 13.47 26.93 46.02
C THR A 12 12.30 26.32 45.25
N GLU A 13 11.07 26.62 45.66
CA GLU A 13 9.85 26.16 44.99
C GLU A 13 9.70 26.79 43.59
N VAL A 14 10.03 28.08 43.44
CA VAL A 14 10.05 28.76 42.15
C VAL A 14 11.11 28.18 41.22
N ASP A 15 12.31 27.90 41.72
CA ASP A 15 13.38 27.28 40.94
C ASP A 15 12.98 25.86 40.49
N GLY A 16 12.34 25.09 41.38
CA GLY A 16 11.78 23.76 41.06
C GLY A 16 10.69 23.83 39.99
N ASN A 17 9.71 24.72 40.15
CA ASN A 17 8.65 24.94 39.15
C ASN A 17 9.21 25.39 37.80
N THR A 18 10.29 26.18 37.79
CA THR A 18 10.95 26.62 36.57
C THR A 18 11.58 25.44 35.82
N GLN A 19 12.20 24.52 36.56
CA GLN A 19 12.76 23.29 36.00
C GLN A 19 11.65 22.37 35.48
N ASP A 20 10.59 22.15 36.27
CA ASP A 20 9.44 21.32 35.87
C ASP A 20 8.80 21.84 34.58
N ILE A 21 8.65 23.16 34.43
CA ILE A 21 8.14 23.78 33.20
C ILE A 21 9.08 23.51 32.02
N ALA A 22 10.39 23.59 32.21
CA ALA A 22 11.36 23.32 31.15
C ALA A 22 11.34 21.85 30.71
N ASP A 23 11.17 20.92 31.65
CA ASP A 23 11.08 19.48 31.41
C ASP A 23 9.76 19.14 30.70
N ILE A 24 8.63 19.68 31.16
CA ILE A 24 7.32 19.57 30.49
C ILE A 24 7.40 20.11 29.06
N MET A 25 8.01 21.28 28.86
CA MET A 25 8.21 21.83 27.52
C MET A 25 9.14 20.98 26.65
N THR A 26 9.94 20.08 27.22
CA THR A 26 10.85 19.19 26.50
C THR A 26 10.19 17.87 26.14
N ASP A 27 9.34 17.34 27.03
CA ASP A 27 8.74 16.00 26.94
C ASP A 27 7.43 15.95 26.16
N TYR A 28 6.77 17.09 25.90
CA TYR A 28 5.57 17.11 25.07
C TYR A 28 5.88 16.91 23.58
N ALA A 29 4.98 16.22 22.88
CA ALA A 29 5.02 16.05 21.43
C ALA A 29 5.06 17.42 20.72
N LYS A 30 6.14 17.72 19.99
CA LYS A 30 6.32 19.01 19.30
C LYS A 30 5.99 18.89 17.82
N THR A 31 4.85 19.43 17.43
CA THR A 31 4.54 19.68 16.02
C THR A 31 5.18 20.99 15.58
N ALA A 32 5.30 21.23 14.28
CA ALA A 32 5.78 22.52 13.75
C ALA A 32 4.90 23.72 14.20
N GLY A 33 3.68 23.47 14.72
CA GLY A 33 2.76 24.48 15.27
C GLY A 33 2.66 24.51 16.80
N GLY A 34 3.52 23.81 17.54
CA GLY A 34 3.53 23.77 19.01
C GLY A 34 3.22 22.39 19.60
N ASN A 35 2.48 22.34 20.70
CA ASN A 35 2.25 21.11 21.49
C ASN A 35 0.93 20.40 21.13
N THR A 36 0.38 20.65 19.94
CA THR A 36 -0.93 20.12 19.53
C THR A 36 -0.79 19.35 18.22
N ILE A 37 -1.34 18.14 18.19
CA ILE A 37 -1.47 17.34 16.96
C ILE A 37 -2.79 17.72 16.29
N ALA A 38 -2.72 18.19 15.04
CA ALA A 38 -3.90 18.55 14.27
C ALA A 38 -4.74 17.30 13.91
N ALA A 39 -6.05 17.47 13.73
CA ALA A 39 -6.92 16.40 13.24
C ALA A 39 -6.39 15.84 11.91
N ASN A 40 -6.51 14.52 11.71
CA ASN A 40 -5.96 13.78 10.56
C ASN A 40 -4.43 13.88 10.43
N SER A 41 -3.71 13.99 11.55
CA SER A 41 -2.25 13.91 11.58
C SER A 41 -1.77 12.65 12.29
N VAL A 42 -0.61 12.14 11.87
CA VAL A 42 0.10 11.02 12.52
C VAL A 42 1.31 11.56 13.26
N ALA A 43 1.51 11.14 14.51
CA ALA A 43 2.72 11.46 15.27
C ALA A 43 3.80 10.42 15.05
N ILE A 44 5.01 10.86 14.68
CA ILE A 44 6.14 10.00 14.35
C ILE A 44 7.37 10.49 15.12
N ALA A 45 8.12 9.58 15.73
CA ALA A 45 9.36 9.92 16.40
C ALA A 45 10.43 10.35 15.37
N ASN A 46 11.12 11.45 15.66
CA ASN A 46 12.25 11.95 14.87
C ASN A 46 13.58 11.36 15.37
N ALA A 47 14.67 11.74 14.72
CA ALA A 47 16.02 11.27 15.06
C ALA A 47 16.47 11.65 16.48
N ASP A 48 15.86 12.67 17.09
CA ASP A 48 16.14 13.14 18.45
C ASP A 48 15.22 12.50 19.50
N GLY A 49 14.41 11.50 19.13
CA GLY A 49 13.44 10.85 20.01
C GLY A 49 12.18 11.67 20.30
N LYS A 50 11.97 12.79 19.59
CA LYS A 50 10.81 13.68 19.75
C LYS A 50 9.74 13.39 18.72
N LEU A 51 8.47 13.58 19.08
CA LEU A 51 7.36 13.39 18.14
C LEU A 51 7.23 14.58 17.20
N THR A 52 7.08 14.31 15.90
CA THR A 52 6.72 15.27 14.84
C THR A 52 5.36 14.88 14.28
N SER A 53 4.48 15.84 13.98
CA SER A 53 3.23 15.54 13.27
C SER A 53 3.41 15.59 11.77
N VAL A 54 2.87 14.58 11.08
CA VAL A 54 2.68 14.60 9.63
C VAL A 54 1.18 14.75 9.37
N THR A 55 0.79 15.86 8.76
CA THR A 55 -0.59 16.12 8.34
C THR A 55 -0.77 15.70 6.89
N GLY A 56 -1.87 15.01 6.60
CA GLY A 56 -2.22 14.61 5.24
C GLY A 56 -3.72 14.75 4.95
N THR A 57 -4.08 14.55 3.70
CA THR A 57 -5.45 14.44 3.22
C THR A 57 -5.82 12.97 3.00
N ALA A 58 -7.12 12.69 2.90
CA ALA A 58 -7.60 11.34 2.60
C ALA A 58 -6.92 10.75 1.35
N GLY A 59 -6.48 9.49 1.45
CA GLY A 59 -5.80 8.79 0.36
C GLY A 59 -4.27 8.99 0.31
N GLN A 60 -3.70 9.79 1.20
CA GLN A 60 -2.24 9.89 1.35
C GLN A 60 -1.70 8.83 2.32
N VAL A 61 -0.43 8.47 2.13
CA VAL A 61 0.31 7.53 3.00
C VAL A 61 1.49 8.25 3.64
N ILE A 62 2.02 7.68 4.71
CA ILE A 62 3.26 8.17 5.33
C ILE A 62 4.45 7.55 4.60
N GLY A 63 5.32 8.41 4.05
CA GLY A 63 6.62 8.03 3.50
C GLY A 63 7.75 8.83 4.15
N PHE A 64 8.95 8.70 3.59
CA PHE A 64 10.14 9.44 4.03
C PHE A 64 10.76 10.17 2.83
N SER A 65 11.14 11.43 3.05
CA SER A 65 11.90 12.22 2.08
C SER A 65 13.34 11.68 1.90
N ALA A 66 14.06 12.18 0.90
CA ALA A 66 15.45 11.83 0.65
C ALA A 66 16.39 12.09 1.85
N THR A 67 16.00 13.00 2.74
CA THR A 67 16.74 13.34 3.98
C THR A 67 16.21 12.60 5.21
N GLY A 68 15.29 11.63 5.05
CA GLY A 68 14.75 10.81 6.13
C GLY A 68 13.69 11.49 6.99
N VAL A 69 13.17 12.64 6.56
CA VAL A 69 12.07 13.33 7.26
C VAL A 69 10.73 12.69 6.85
N PRO A 70 9.89 12.25 7.80
CA PRO A 70 8.56 11.72 7.48
C PRO A 70 7.68 12.76 6.78
N GLU A 71 6.97 12.37 5.73
CA GLU A 71 6.09 13.25 4.96
C GLU A 71 4.83 12.51 4.47
N ALA A 72 3.73 13.26 4.31
CA ALA A 72 2.52 12.74 3.68
C ALA A 72 2.72 12.72 2.17
N GLN A 73 2.74 11.53 1.61
CA GLN A 73 2.93 11.33 0.19
C GLN A 73 1.62 10.91 -0.45
N THR A 74 1.27 11.54 -1.56
CA THR A 74 0.29 10.97 -2.46
C THR A 74 0.97 9.81 -3.16
N PRO A 75 0.48 8.57 -3.01
CA PRO A 75 1.01 7.45 -3.78
C PRO A 75 0.99 7.83 -5.26
N ALA A 76 2.14 7.78 -5.92
CA ALA A 76 2.20 8.00 -7.36
C ALA A 76 1.31 6.96 -8.04
N GLY A 77 0.19 7.40 -8.63
CA GLY A 77 -0.74 6.53 -9.34
C GLY A 77 -2.07 6.22 -8.65
N GLY A 78 -2.46 6.98 -7.61
CA GLY A 78 -3.67 6.66 -6.85
C GLY A 78 -3.53 5.29 -6.18
N THR A 79 -4.53 4.82 -5.47
CA THR A 79 -4.52 3.49 -4.88
C THR A 79 -4.33 2.48 -6.01
N LYS A 80 -3.12 1.94 -6.22
CA LYS A 80 -2.95 0.73 -7.01
C LYS A 80 -3.43 -0.42 -6.11
N PRO A 81 -4.61 -1.02 -6.33
CA PRO A 81 -4.69 -2.43 -5.97
C PRO A 81 -3.55 -3.08 -6.74
N TYR A 82 -2.53 -3.59 -6.04
CA TYR A 82 -1.40 -4.30 -6.65
C TYR A 82 -1.86 -5.46 -7.54
N ASN A 83 -3.14 -5.80 -7.51
CA ASN A 83 -3.78 -6.80 -8.32
C ASN A 83 -4.84 -6.14 -9.20
N LYS A 84 -4.57 -6.06 -10.50
CA LYS A 84 -5.60 -5.81 -11.52
C LYS A 84 -6.17 -7.14 -11.97
N SER A 85 -7.40 -7.13 -12.48
CA SER A 85 -8.01 -8.33 -13.04
C SER A 85 -8.92 -8.05 -14.21
N ALA A 86 -9.00 -9.00 -15.14
CA ALA A 86 -9.92 -8.96 -16.25
C ALA A 86 -10.45 -10.35 -16.55
N ASP A 87 -11.73 -10.40 -16.90
CA ASP A 87 -12.36 -11.61 -17.39
C ASP A 87 -12.07 -11.78 -18.88
N VAL A 88 -11.73 -13.01 -19.24
CA VAL A 88 -11.31 -13.37 -20.58
C VAL A 88 -11.84 -14.74 -20.92
N THR A 89 -11.89 -15.03 -22.21
CA THR A 89 -12.51 -16.24 -22.73
C THR A 89 -11.60 -16.89 -23.76
N LEU A 90 -11.33 -18.17 -23.56
CA LEU A 90 -10.65 -19.01 -24.56
C LEU A 90 -11.71 -19.58 -25.51
N PRO A 91 -11.68 -19.28 -26.82
CA PRO A 91 -12.66 -19.78 -27.76
C PRO A 91 -12.53 -21.29 -28.00
N VAL A 92 -13.63 -21.92 -28.43
CA VAL A 92 -13.67 -23.31 -28.90
C VAL A 92 -12.72 -23.51 -30.09
N ALA A 93 -12.13 -24.70 -30.18
CA ALA A 93 -11.26 -25.16 -31.27
C ALA A 93 -9.95 -24.37 -31.42
N SER A 94 -9.49 -23.72 -30.35
CA SER A 94 -8.20 -23.05 -30.38
C SER A 94 -7.07 -24.08 -30.54
N THR A 95 -6.15 -23.84 -31.47
CA THR A 95 -4.94 -24.64 -31.65
C THR A 95 -3.86 -24.13 -30.70
N SER A 96 -3.04 -25.01 -30.14
CA SER A 96 -1.93 -24.62 -29.26
C SER A 96 -0.73 -24.15 -30.09
N PRO A 97 -0.12 -22.98 -29.80
CA PRO A 97 -0.50 -22.00 -28.77
C PRO A 97 -1.66 -21.10 -29.20
N THR A 98 -2.46 -20.67 -28.22
CA THR A 98 -3.52 -19.69 -28.43
C THR A 98 -3.20 -18.38 -27.72
N THR A 99 -3.34 -17.26 -28.42
CA THR A 99 -3.19 -15.92 -27.81
C THR A 99 -4.55 -15.38 -27.40
N VAL A 100 -4.64 -14.83 -26.20
CA VAL A 100 -5.85 -14.16 -25.70
C VAL A 100 -5.53 -12.74 -25.29
N THR A 101 -6.36 -11.80 -25.72
CA THR A 101 -6.25 -10.39 -25.30
C THR A 101 -6.90 -10.21 -23.94
N VAL A 102 -6.14 -9.69 -22.97
CA VAL A 102 -6.55 -9.36 -21.60
C VAL A 102 -6.87 -7.87 -21.55
N PRO A 103 -8.15 -7.48 -21.42
CA PRO A 103 -8.55 -6.08 -21.38
C PRO A 103 -7.84 -5.30 -20.27
N GLY A 104 -7.21 -4.17 -20.63
CA GLY A 104 -6.58 -3.26 -19.68
C GLY A 104 -5.22 -3.69 -19.14
N MET A 105 -4.68 -4.84 -19.57
CA MET A 105 -3.32 -5.25 -19.20
C MET A 105 -2.29 -4.55 -20.13
N PRO A 106 -1.25 -3.86 -19.60
CA PRO A 106 -0.25 -3.19 -20.42
C PRO A 106 0.79 -4.19 -21.00
N ALA A 107 1.69 -3.70 -21.86
CA ALA A 107 2.84 -4.48 -22.32
C ALA A 107 3.77 -4.81 -21.15
N ASN A 108 4.36 -6.01 -21.18
CA ASN A 108 5.30 -6.49 -20.16
C ASN A 108 4.70 -6.66 -18.75
N ALA A 109 3.38 -6.57 -18.59
CA ALA A 109 2.74 -6.93 -17.33
C ALA A 109 2.85 -8.44 -17.10
N ALA A 110 3.29 -8.83 -15.91
CA ALA A 110 3.37 -10.23 -15.53
C ALA A 110 2.04 -10.67 -14.88
N PRO A 111 1.25 -11.55 -15.51
CA PRO A 111 0.13 -12.18 -14.83
C PRO A 111 0.69 -13.13 -13.76
N PHE A 112 0.19 -13.01 -12.53
CA PHE A 112 0.62 -13.86 -11.42
C PHE A 112 -0.38 -14.97 -11.10
N MET A 113 -1.63 -14.83 -11.54
CA MET A 113 -2.68 -15.82 -11.28
C MET A 113 -3.71 -15.80 -12.41
N ILE A 114 -4.12 -16.99 -12.86
CA ILE A 114 -5.19 -17.17 -13.84
C ILE A 114 -6.12 -18.23 -13.28
N LEU A 115 -7.38 -17.84 -13.04
CA LEU A 115 -8.38 -18.72 -12.42
C LEU A 115 -9.52 -18.97 -13.40
N PRO A 116 -9.82 -20.23 -13.75
CA PRO A 116 -10.99 -20.52 -14.53
C PRO A 116 -12.28 -20.21 -13.75
N ARG A 117 -13.30 -19.72 -14.45
CA ARG A 117 -14.61 -19.33 -13.88
C ARG A 117 -15.71 -20.29 -14.32
N PHE A 118 -15.56 -21.57 -14.02
CA PHE A 118 -16.62 -22.53 -14.34
C PHE A 118 -17.84 -22.29 -13.44
N SER A 119 -19.02 -22.20 -14.04
CA SER A 119 -20.29 -22.12 -13.30
C SER A 119 -20.65 -23.45 -12.62
N GLU A 120 -20.17 -24.58 -13.17
CA GLU A 120 -20.38 -25.92 -12.64
C GLU A 120 -19.13 -26.79 -12.81
N TRP A 121 -18.76 -27.54 -11.77
CA TRP A 121 -17.54 -28.35 -11.74
C TRP A 121 -17.61 -29.58 -12.68
N THR A 122 -18.81 -30.03 -13.01
CA THR A 122 -19.09 -31.20 -13.87
C THR A 122 -18.80 -30.94 -15.35
N ASN A 123 -18.76 -29.68 -15.77
CA ASN A 123 -18.50 -29.27 -17.15
C ASN A 123 -17.04 -28.86 -17.39
N GLN A 124 -16.13 -29.20 -16.46
CA GLN A 124 -14.71 -28.92 -16.66
C GLN A 124 -14.18 -29.72 -17.86
N PRO A 125 -13.65 -29.06 -18.91
CA PRO A 125 -12.93 -29.78 -19.95
C PRO A 125 -11.72 -30.45 -19.29
N ARG A 126 -11.64 -31.77 -19.40
CA ARG A 126 -10.61 -32.64 -18.76
C ARG A 126 -9.16 -32.21 -19.06
N SER A 127 -8.97 -31.29 -19.99
CA SER A 127 -7.69 -30.79 -20.48
C SER A 127 -7.23 -29.46 -19.85
N TRP A 128 -8.02 -28.81 -18.97
CA TRP A 128 -7.67 -27.46 -18.46
C TRP A 128 -6.49 -27.45 -17.48
N HIS A 129 -6.25 -28.53 -16.74
CA HIS A 129 -5.20 -28.63 -15.72
C HIS A 129 -3.76 -28.51 -16.26
N ARG A 130 -3.60 -28.35 -17.59
CA ARG A 130 -2.31 -28.35 -18.31
C ARG A 130 -2.05 -27.06 -19.08
N LEU A 131 -2.75 -25.98 -18.73
CA LEU A 131 -2.55 -24.66 -19.34
C LEU A 131 -1.21 -24.06 -18.85
N LEU A 132 -0.22 -23.95 -19.74
CA LEU A 132 1.02 -23.22 -19.46
C LEU A 132 0.90 -21.82 -20.07
N VAL A 133 1.17 -20.80 -19.26
CA VAL A 133 1.03 -19.39 -19.64
C VAL A 133 2.40 -18.79 -19.86
N VAL A 134 2.58 -18.14 -21.02
CA VAL A 134 3.75 -17.32 -21.35
C VAL A 134 3.26 -15.92 -21.69
N THR A 135 3.93 -14.88 -21.21
CA THR A 135 3.61 -13.50 -21.58
C THR A 135 4.10 -13.19 -22.98
N ASN A 136 3.25 -12.55 -23.79
CA ASN A 136 3.70 -11.89 -25.01
C ASN A 136 4.24 -10.51 -24.63
N ASP A 137 5.31 -10.04 -25.27
CA ASP A 137 5.81 -8.66 -25.12
C ASP A 137 4.82 -7.62 -25.70
N THR A 138 3.75 -8.10 -26.35
CA THR A 138 2.63 -7.28 -26.83
C THR A 138 1.68 -6.93 -25.70
N ALA A 139 1.25 -5.66 -25.66
CA ALA A 139 0.32 -5.14 -24.65
C ALA A 139 -0.95 -5.98 -24.52
N GLY A 140 -1.22 -6.40 -23.28
CA GLY A 140 -2.47 -7.04 -22.92
C GLY A 140 -2.69 -8.37 -23.58
N GLN A 141 -1.64 -9.15 -23.81
CA GLN A 141 -1.77 -10.48 -24.39
C GLN A 141 -1.07 -11.53 -23.55
N ILE A 142 -1.73 -12.68 -23.40
CA ILE A 142 -1.14 -13.89 -22.84
C ILE A 142 -1.17 -14.99 -23.89
N VAL A 143 -0.13 -15.81 -23.91
CA VAL A 143 -0.03 -17.00 -24.74
C VAL A 143 -0.29 -18.22 -23.87
N LEU A 144 -1.27 -19.01 -24.28
CA LEU A 144 -1.70 -20.20 -23.58
C LEU A 144 -1.33 -21.44 -24.39
N HIS A 145 -0.53 -22.32 -23.80
CA HIS A 145 -0.23 -23.63 -24.34
C HIS A 145 -1.11 -24.67 -23.68
N HIS A 146 -1.73 -25.52 -24.49
CA HIS A 146 -2.55 -26.64 -24.05
C HIS A 146 -2.18 -27.92 -24.81
N THR A 147 -2.37 -29.08 -24.19
CA THR A 147 -1.93 -30.39 -24.73
C THR A 147 -2.98 -31.09 -25.59
N SER A 148 -4.23 -30.64 -25.51
CA SER A 148 -5.37 -31.22 -26.24
C SER A 148 -6.24 -30.10 -26.81
N PRO A 149 -7.00 -30.33 -27.89
CA PRO A 149 -7.97 -29.36 -28.39
C PRO A 149 -8.95 -28.92 -27.31
N ILE A 150 -9.34 -27.64 -27.34
CA ILE A 150 -10.35 -27.08 -26.44
C ILE A 150 -11.71 -27.21 -27.12
N GLU A 151 -12.52 -28.14 -26.63
CA GLU A 151 -13.81 -28.48 -27.23
C GLU A 151 -14.95 -27.55 -26.78
N VAL A 152 -14.70 -26.76 -25.73
CA VAL A 152 -15.68 -25.85 -25.13
C VAL A 152 -15.03 -24.51 -24.78
N THR A 153 -15.82 -23.45 -24.81
CA THR A 153 -15.38 -22.13 -24.37
C THR A 153 -14.96 -22.15 -22.89
N VAL A 154 -13.78 -21.64 -22.56
CA VAL A 154 -13.27 -21.60 -21.18
C VAL A 154 -13.19 -20.15 -20.68
N PRO A 155 -14.05 -19.74 -19.73
CA PRO A 155 -13.94 -18.43 -19.09
C PRO A 155 -12.86 -18.45 -17.99
N PHE A 156 -12.09 -17.38 -17.86
CA PHE A 156 -11.09 -17.21 -16.80
C PHE A 156 -10.94 -15.75 -16.37
N THR A 157 -10.49 -15.53 -15.14
CA THR A 157 -10.00 -14.24 -14.66
C THR A 157 -8.49 -14.25 -14.64
N VAL A 158 -7.87 -13.27 -15.29
CA VAL A 158 -6.42 -13.03 -15.23
C VAL A 158 -6.16 -11.98 -14.18
N TYR A 159 -5.17 -12.20 -13.32
CA TYR A 159 -4.68 -11.24 -12.36
C TYR A 159 -3.24 -10.86 -12.68
N TRP A 160 -2.93 -9.57 -12.67
CA TRP A 160 -1.59 -9.03 -12.95
C TRP A 160 -1.25 -7.85 -12.03
N THR A 161 0.05 -7.57 -11.94
CA THR A 161 0.59 -6.38 -11.28
C THR A 161 0.90 -5.31 -12.33
N GLU A 162 0.65 -4.03 -12.01
CA GLU A 162 1.07 -2.86 -12.81
C GLU A 162 2.40 -2.28 -12.36
#